data_AF-A0A419W4U5-F1
#
_entry.id   AF-A0A419W4U5-F1
#
_cell.length_a   1.000
_cell.length_b   1.000
_cell.length_c   1.000
_cell.angle_alpha   90.00
_cell.angle_beta   90.00
_cell.angle_gamma   90.00
#
_symmetry.space_group_name_H-M   'P 1'
#
loop_
_entity.id
_entity.type
_entity.pdbx_description
1 polymer ?
#
loop_
_entity_poly.entity_id
_entity_poly.type
_entity_poly.pdbx_seq_one_letter_code
_entity_poly.pdbx_strand_id
1 'polypeptide(L)'
;MKKLLLILALFIGVITVAEAQRGSGERPSQSQSGQRPQRMDPAERIEKQTAQMKEKLALTDEQTAQVKALLTSNMEKQRAEFEKRREEMEKARESGEEMDREKMRAEMEARMAKQDAEIKALLTEEQQVKYDEMVKERQERMKNRQGPPGGAE
;
A
#
# COMPACT_ATOMS: atom_id res chain seq x y z
N MET A 1 3.71 -1.49 -37.26
CA MET A 1 3.13 -2.56 -38.11
C MET A 1 2.19 -3.36 -37.21
N LYS A 2 0.93 -2.98 -37.01
CA LYS A 2 -0.25 -3.15 -37.90
C LYS A 2 -0.47 -4.62 -38.31
N LYS A 3 -1.25 -5.30 -37.44
CA LYS A 3 -2.34 -6.28 -37.64
C LYS A 3 -2.26 -7.22 -38.85
N LEU A 4 -2.54 -8.51 -38.62
CA LEU A 4 -3.54 -9.26 -39.40
C LEU A 4 -3.97 -10.57 -38.71
N LEU A 5 -5.29 -10.78 -38.72
CA LEU A 5 -6.07 -11.93 -38.27
C LEU A 5 -5.94 -13.10 -39.24
N LEU A 6 -6.17 -14.33 -38.76
CA LEU A 6 -6.85 -15.37 -39.54
C LEU A 6 -7.56 -16.38 -38.62
N ILE A 7 -8.82 -16.62 -38.98
CA ILE A 7 -9.88 -17.36 -38.31
C ILE A 7 -9.77 -18.86 -38.65
N LEU A 8 -10.06 -19.75 -37.70
CA LEU A 8 -10.72 -21.01 -38.06
C LEU A 8 -11.58 -21.51 -36.89
N ALA A 9 -12.89 -21.52 -37.11
CA ALA A 9 -13.87 -22.13 -36.25
C ALA A 9 -13.93 -23.64 -36.51
N LEU A 10 -14.00 -24.45 -35.45
CA LEU A 10 -14.64 -25.76 -35.53
C LEU A 10 -15.41 -26.02 -34.23
N PHE A 11 -16.73 -25.95 -34.33
CA PHE A 11 -17.67 -26.44 -33.33
C PHE A 11 -17.69 -27.97 -33.37
N ILE A 12 -17.46 -28.63 -32.23
CA ILE A 12 -18.04 -29.94 -31.91
C ILE A 12 -18.44 -29.91 -30.44
N GLY A 13 -19.73 -30.01 -30.16
CA GLY A 13 -20.27 -30.18 -28.81
C GLY A 13 -20.32 -31.64 -28.37
N VAL A 14 -20.57 -31.87 -27.07
CA VAL A 14 -21.48 -32.88 -26.50
C VAL A 14 -21.37 -32.82 -24.95
N ILE A 15 -22.49 -32.39 -24.35
CA ILE A 15 -23.21 -32.94 -23.18
C ILE A 15 -22.47 -33.13 -21.82
N THR A 16 -22.92 -32.30 -20.88
CA THR A 16 -23.09 -32.43 -19.40
C THR A 16 -22.76 -33.77 -18.72
N VAL A 17 -22.07 -33.70 -17.56
CA VAL A 17 -22.62 -34.01 -16.22
C VAL A 17 -21.90 -33.16 -15.17
N ALA A 18 -22.67 -32.45 -14.36
CA ALA A 18 -22.21 -31.86 -13.11
C ALA A 18 -22.08 -32.99 -12.07
N GLU A 19 -20.88 -33.44 -11.77
CA GLU A 19 -20.58 -34.08 -10.48
C GLU A 19 -20.02 -33.01 -9.55
N ALA A 20 -20.95 -32.23 -9.00
CA ALA A 20 -20.73 -31.62 -7.71
C ALA A 20 -20.83 -32.74 -6.65
N GLN A 21 -19.83 -32.78 -5.76
CA GLN A 21 -19.81 -33.49 -4.49
C GLN A 21 -19.48 -34.99 -4.51
N ARG A 22 -18.18 -35.30 -4.42
CA ARG A 22 -17.64 -36.18 -3.36
C ARG A 22 -16.11 -36.19 -3.39
N GLY A 23 -15.52 -35.08 -2.94
CA GLY A 23 -14.11 -35.01 -2.55
C GLY A 23 -14.05 -34.54 -1.11
N SER A 24 -13.45 -35.34 -0.23
CA SER A 24 -13.10 -34.99 1.13
C SER A 24 -12.58 -33.55 1.21
N GLY A 25 -13.09 -32.80 2.19
CA GLY A 25 -12.85 -31.38 2.40
C GLY A 25 -11.41 -31.03 2.80
N GLU A 26 -10.46 -31.32 1.93
CA GLU A 26 -9.16 -30.66 1.90
C GLU A 26 -9.32 -29.47 0.98
N ARG A 27 -9.69 -28.32 1.57
CA ARG A 27 -9.42 -27.03 0.93
C ARG A 27 -7.94 -27.06 0.55
N PRO A 28 -7.55 -26.96 -0.74
CA PRO A 28 -6.17 -26.72 -1.06
C PRO A 28 -5.82 -25.40 -0.37
N SER A 29 -5.02 -25.50 0.70
CA SER A 29 -4.32 -24.36 1.26
C SER A 29 -3.65 -23.69 0.08
N GLN A 30 -4.16 -22.52 -0.30
CA GLN A 30 -3.51 -21.64 -1.25
C GLN A 30 -2.27 -21.03 -0.56
N SER A 31 -1.43 -21.86 0.06
CA SER A 31 0.00 -21.61 0.16
C SER A 31 0.61 -21.92 -1.21
N GLN A 32 0.13 -21.21 -2.24
CA GLN A 32 0.96 -21.03 -3.40
C GLN A 32 2.13 -20.21 -2.89
N SER A 33 3.30 -20.82 -2.92
CA SER A 33 4.62 -20.27 -2.64
C SER A 33 4.91 -19.11 -3.60
N GLY A 34 4.11 -18.05 -3.56
CA GLY A 34 4.30 -16.82 -4.30
C GLY A 34 5.34 -16.03 -3.55
N GLN A 35 6.46 -15.73 -4.21
CA GLN A 35 7.50 -14.85 -3.68
C GLN A 35 6.83 -13.71 -2.91
N ARG A 36 7.05 -13.64 -1.57
CA ARG A 36 6.74 -12.43 -0.81
C ARG A 36 7.33 -11.28 -1.62
N PRO A 37 6.55 -10.25 -2.02
CA PRO A 37 7.07 -9.13 -2.79
C PRO A 37 8.37 -8.70 -2.12
N GLN A 38 9.47 -8.75 -2.88
CA GLN A 38 10.79 -8.43 -2.34
C GLN A 38 10.65 -7.08 -1.65
N ARG A 39 10.92 -7.04 -0.35
CA ARG A 39 10.74 -5.82 0.44
C ARG A 39 11.65 -4.77 -0.19
N MET A 40 11.04 -3.80 -0.88
CA MET A 40 11.76 -2.69 -1.48
C MET A 40 12.65 -2.05 -0.41
N ASP A 41 13.90 -1.80 -0.77
CA ASP A 41 14.85 -1.17 0.12
C ASP A 41 14.30 0.20 0.61
N PRO A 42 14.48 0.55 1.90
CA PRO A 42 13.94 1.80 2.41
C PRO A 42 14.46 3.05 1.68
N ALA A 43 15.71 3.05 1.24
CA ALA A 43 16.26 4.15 0.46
C ALA A 43 15.61 4.22 -0.93
N GLU A 44 15.46 3.08 -1.62
CA GLU A 44 14.78 3.01 -2.92
C GLU A 44 13.33 3.53 -2.83
N ARG A 45 12.65 3.25 -1.71
CA ARG A 45 11.29 3.78 -1.46
C ARG A 45 11.30 5.31 -1.37
N ILE A 46 12.25 5.89 -0.65
CA ILE A 46 12.37 7.35 -0.53
C ILE A 46 12.67 7.98 -1.89
N GLU A 47 13.57 7.39 -2.68
CA GLU A 47 13.86 7.89 -4.04
C GLU A 47 12.60 7.89 -4.91
N LYS A 48 11.85 6.77 -4.93
CA LYS A 48 10.62 6.68 -5.73
C LYS A 48 9.57 7.67 -5.27
N GLN A 49 9.38 7.82 -3.96
CA GLN A 49 8.42 8.78 -3.41
C GLN A 49 8.83 10.22 -3.77
N THR A 50 10.11 10.55 -3.62
CA THR A 50 10.64 11.88 -3.95
C THR A 50 10.50 12.16 -5.44
N ALA A 51 10.84 11.21 -6.31
CA ALA A 51 10.71 11.35 -7.76
C ALA A 51 9.25 11.57 -8.18
N GLN A 52 8.30 10.82 -7.60
CA GLN A 52 6.87 11.03 -7.85
C GLN A 52 6.40 12.42 -7.41
N MET A 53 6.86 12.89 -6.25
CA MET A 53 6.53 14.24 -5.78
C MET A 53 7.14 15.31 -6.68
N LYS A 54 8.39 15.14 -7.11
CA LYS A 54 9.05 16.05 -8.05
C LYS A 54 8.24 16.19 -9.34
N GLU A 55 7.83 15.07 -9.93
CA GLU A 55 7.07 15.04 -11.17
C GLU A 55 5.67 15.66 -10.99
N LYS A 56 4.89 15.18 -10.02
CA LYS A 56 3.49 15.60 -9.84
C LYS A 56 3.34 17.05 -9.37
N LEU A 57 4.28 17.52 -8.55
CA LEU A 57 4.23 18.86 -7.97
C LEU A 57 5.12 19.85 -8.72
N ALA A 58 5.88 19.40 -9.74
CA ALA A 58 6.90 20.19 -10.42
C ALA A 58 7.85 20.88 -9.42
N LEU A 59 8.41 20.09 -8.49
CA LEU A 59 9.32 20.61 -7.45
C LEU A 59 10.61 21.13 -8.09
N THR A 60 11.14 22.23 -7.56
CA THR A 60 12.51 22.66 -7.87
C THR A 60 13.52 21.63 -7.34
N ASP A 61 14.77 21.71 -7.80
CA ASP A 61 15.82 20.83 -7.29
C ASP A 61 16.09 21.04 -5.80
N GLU A 62 15.99 22.29 -5.32
CA GLU A 62 16.09 22.63 -3.90
C GLU A 62 14.95 22.02 -3.09
N GLN A 63 13.69 22.20 -3.52
CA GLN A 63 12.54 21.60 -2.86
C GLN A 63 12.61 20.07 -2.86
N THR A 64 13.08 19.48 -3.97
CA THR A 64 13.28 18.03 -4.10
C THR A 64 14.29 17.53 -3.06
N ALA A 65 15.42 18.24 -2.89
CA ALA A 65 16.44 17.88 -1.91
C ALA A 65 15.90 17.98 -0.47
N GLN A 66 15.15 19.04 -0.16
CA GLN A 66 14.54 19.24 1.16
C GLN A 66 13.48 18.16 1.46
N VAL A 67 12.60 17.85 0.50
CA VAL A 67 11.60 16.79 0.62
C VAL A 67 12.27 15.44 0.84
N LYS A 68 13.34 15.12 0.09
CA LYS A 68 14.09 13.88 0.26
C LYS A 68 14.69 13.77 1.66
N ALA A 69 15.34 14.83 2.14
CA ALA A 69 15.92 14.86 3.49
C ALA A 69 14.85 14.69 4.57
N LEU A 70 13.69 15.35 4.41
CA LEU A 70 12.55 15.20 5.31
C LEU A 70 12.04 13.76 5.33
N LEU A 71 11.84 13.13 4.17
CA LEU A 71 11.37 11.75 4.07
C LEU A 71 12.37 10.75 4.68
N THR A 72 13.66 10.97 4.49
CA THR A 72 14.72 10.17 5.14
C THR A 72 14.66 10.27 6.65
N SER A 73 14.64 11.50 7.21
CA SER A 73 14.56 11.71 8.65
C SER A 73 13.30 11.08 9.25
N ASN A 74 12.18 11.22 8.55
CA ASN A 74 10.91 10.67 8.98
C ASN A 74 10.88 9.13 8.93
N MET A 75 11.54 8.52 7.94
CA MET A 75 11.71 7.07 7.88
C MET A 75 12.56 6.55 9.04
N GLU A 76 13.67 7.22 9.38
CA GLU A 76 14.53 6.82 10.50
C GLU A 76 13.77 6.85 11.83
N LYS A 77 13.02 7.93 12.08
CA LYS A 77 12.13 8.05 13.25
C LYS A 77 11.11 6.92 13.29
N GLN A 78 10.44 6.66 12.17
CA GLN A 78 9.46 5.58 12.07
C GLN A 78 10.07 4.19 12.31
N ARG A 79 11.31 3.95 11.89
CA ARG A 79 11.98 2.68 12.12
C ARG A 79 12.22 2.44 13.61
N ALA A 80 12.65 3.47 14.33
CA ALA A 80 12.84 3.39 15.78
C ALA A 80 11.52 3.16 16.53
N GLU A 81 10.46 3.88 16.14
CA GLU A 81 9.11 3.68 16.70
C GLU A 81 8.55 2.29 16.40
N PHE A 82 8.79 1.79 15.19
CA PHE A 82 8.32 0.47 14.77
C PHE A 82 8.97 -0.66 15.58
N GLU A 83 10.27 -0.55 15.90
CA GLU A 83 10.94 -1.56 16.73
C GLU A 83 10.34 -1.58 18.15
N LYS A 84 10.13 -0.42 18.76
CA LYS A 84 9.47 -0.31 20.06
C LYS A 84 8.07 -0.92 20.05
N ARG A 85 7.27 -0.56 19.03
CA ARG A 85 5.91 -1.10 18.88
C ARG A 85 5.92 -2.61 18.62
N ARG A 86 6.95 -3.13 17.95
CA ARG A 86 7.10 -4.56 17.73
C ARG A 86 7.32 -5.32 19.04
N GLU A 87 8.16 -4.79 19.93
CA GLU A 87 8.35 -5.35 21.28
C GLU A 87 7.07 -5.29 22.11
N GLU A 88 6.33 -4.17 22.05
CA GLU A 88 5.02 -4.03 22.73
C GLU A 88 4.00 -5.04 22.20
N MET A 89 3.94 -5.23 20.88
CA MET A 89 3.09 -6.25 20.24
C MET A 89 3.44 -7.68 20.65
N GLU A 90 4.73 -7.98 20.79
CA GLU A 90 5.20 -9.29 21.20
C GLU A 90 4.81 -9.57 22.66
N LYS A 91 5.03 -8.61 23.57
CA LYS A 91 4.60 -8.71 24.97
C LYS A 91 3.09 -8.86 25.11
N ALA A 92 2.30 -8.06 24.38
CA ALA A 92 0.83 -8.15 24.42
C ALA A 92 0.33 -9.52 23.94
N ARG A 93 1.00 -10.12 22.94
CA ARG A 93 0.68 -11.48 22.47
C ARG A 93 1.01 -12.55 23.51
N GLU A 94 2.12 -12.39 24.24
CA GLU A 94 2.52 -13.32 25.30
C GLU A 94 1.64 -13.21 26.55
N SER A 95 1.22 -12.00 26.92
CA SER A 95 0.36 -11.75 28.08
C SER A 95 -1.13 -11.96 27.81
N GLY A 96 -1.53 -12.10 26.55
CA GLY A 96 -2.95 -12.15 26.14
C GLY A 96 -3.66 -10.79 26.26
N GLU A 97 -2.91 -9.70 26.40
CA GLU A 97 -3.43 -8.35 26.53
C GLU A 97 -3.94 -7.83 25.18
N GLU A 98 -5.11 -7.21 25.18
CA GLU A 98 -5.66 -6.61 23.97
C GLU A 98 -5.00 -5.25 23.71
N MET A 99 -4.41 -5.10 22.53
CA MET A 99 -3.87 -3.81 22.13
C MET A 99 -4.96 -2.79 21.85
N ASP A 100 -4.78 -1.57 22.36
CA ASP A 100 -5.66 -0.45 22.08
C ASP A 100 -5.55 -0.01 20.60
N ARG A 101 -6.51 -0.50 19.80
CA ARG A 101 -6.59 -0.22 18.37
C ARG A 101 -6.90 1.24 18.08
N GLU A 102 -7.66 1.90 18.95
CA GLU A 102 -8.03 3.31 18.78
C GLU A 102 -6.81 4.20 18.99
N LYS A 103 -6.05 3.95 20.06
CA LYS A 103 -4.77 4.64 20.31
C LYS A 103 -3.79 4.44 19.16
N MET A 104 -3.62 3.21 18.67
CA MET A 104 -2.73 2.94 17.53
C MET A 104 -3.15 3.69 16.27
N ARG A 105 -4.46 3.82 16.03
CA ARG A 105 -5.02 4.54 14.90
C ARG A 105 -4.78 6.05 15.05
N ALA A 106 -5.08 6.62 16.22
CA ALA A 106 -4.86 8.03 16.51
C ALA A 106 -3.38 8.41 16.35
N GLU A 107 -2.45 7.58 16.84
CA GLU A 107 -1.01 7.80 16.67
C GLU A 107 -0.60 7.78 15.19
N MET A 108 -1.18 6.88 14.40
CA MET A 108 -0.93 6.82 12.95
C MET A 108 -1.45 8.07 12.24
N GLU A 109 -2.69 8.50 12.55
CA GLU A 109 -3.30 9.69 11.97
C GLU A 109 -2.52 10.96 12.32
N ALA A 110 -2.12 11.12 13.58
CA ALA A 110 -1.30 12.23 14.03
C ALA A 110 0.05 12.28 13.31
N ARG A 111 0.69 11.13 13.12
CA ARG A 111 1.95 11.05 12.38
C ARG A 111 1.78 11.45 10.91
N MET A 112 0.74 10.95 10.25
CA MET A 112 0.45 11.31 8.85
C MET A 112 0.20 12.81 8.73
N ALA A 113 -0.63 13.39 9.61
CA ALA A 113 -0.91 14.83 9.62
C ALA A 113 0.35 15.67 9.83
N LYS A 114 1.24 15.24 10.74
CA LYS A 114 2.53 15.91 10.96
C LYS A 114 3.41 15.89 9.72
N GLN A 115 3.51 14.74 9.05
CA GLN A 115 4.31 14.62 7.82
C GLN A 115 3.75 15.47 6.68
N ASP A 116 2.43 15.48 6.52
CA ASP A 116 1.77 16.32 5.52
C ASP A 116 2.04 17.80 5.78
N ALA A 117 1.98 18.25 7.05
CA ALA A 117 2.31 19.62 7.42
C ALA A 117 3.77 19.98 7.13
N GLU A 118 4.72 19.11 7.49
CA GLU A 118 6.15 19.30 7.22
C GLU A 118 6.44 19.36 5.71
N ILE A 119 5.77 18.53 4.89
CA ILE A 119 5.92 18.58 3.44
C ILE A 119 5.35 19.89 2.90
N LYS A 120 4.13 20.28 3.27
CA LYS A 120 3.48 21.50 2.79
C LYS A 120 4.28 22.76 3.07
N ALA A 121 5.00 22.81 4.20
CA ALA A 121 5.87 23.92 4.55
C ALA A 121 7.02 24.14 3.55
N LEU A 122 7.36 23.14 2.73
CA LEU A 122 8.39 23.22 1.68
C LEU A 122 7.80 23.57 0.31
N LEU A 123 6.48 23.67 0.19
CA LEU A 123 5.75 23.85 -1.07
C LEU A 123 5.21 25.27 -1.20
N THR A 124 5.13 25.75 -2.44
CA THR A 124 4.34 26.95 -2.77
C THR A 124 2.84 26.66 -2.64
N GLU A 125 2.01 27.70 -2.55
CA GLU A 125 0.55 27.55 -2.45
C GLU A 125 -0.04 26.70 -3.59
N GLU A 126 0.40 26.94 -4.84
CA GLU A 126 -0.04 26.15 -5.99
C GLU A 126 0.37 24.68 -5.89
N GLN A 127 1.55 24.39 -5.37
CA GLN A 127 2.04 23.03 -5.16
C GLN A 127 1.29 22.33 -4.01
N GLN A 128 0.89 23.07 -2.97
CA GLN A 128 0.10 22.54 -1.87
C GLN A 128 -1.27 22.04 -2.35
N VAL A 129 -1.93 22.76 -3.27
CA VAL A 129 -3.20 22.32 -3.86
C VAL A 129 -3.03 20.98 -4.59
N LYS A 130 -1.99 20.85 -5.43
CA LYS A 130 -1.68 19.58 -6.13
C LYS A 130 -1.32 18.45 -5.16
N TYR A 131 -0.63 18.79 -4.07
CA TYR A 131 -0.29 17.84 -3.02
C TYR A 131 -1.54 17.32 -2.32
N ASP A 132 -2.48 18.19 -2.00
CA ASP A 132 -3.76 17.81 -1.37
C ASP A 132 -4.60 16.89 -2.27
N GLU A 133 -4.64 17.16 -3.57
CA GLU A 133 -5.27 16.25 -4.54
C GLU A 133 -4.57 14.88 -4.56
N MET A 134 -3.25 14.87 -4.58
CA MET A 134 -2.46 13.63 -4.55
C MET A 134 -2.72 12.82 -3.27
N VAL A 135 -2.83 13.48 -2.12
CA VAL A 135 -3.16 12.84 -0.83
C VAL A 135 -4.58 12.27 -0.85
N LYS A 136 -5.57 13.03 -1.32
CA LYS A 136 -6.96 12.55 -1.48
C LYS A 136 -7.05 11.33 -2.39
N GLU A 137 -6.42 11.38 -3.56
CA GLU A 137 -6.37 10.26 -4.51
C GLU A 137 -5.73 9.01 -3.88
N ARG A 138 -4.70 9.19 -3.06
CA ARG A 138 -4.09 8.09 -2.28
C ARG A 138 -5.08 7.52 -1.26
N GLN A 139 -5.79 8.36 -0.52
CA GLN A 139 -6.79 7.93 0.45
C GLN A 139 -7.95 7.16 -0.21
N GLU A 140 -8.45 7.64 -1.36
CA GLU A 140 -9.51 6.96 -2.12
C GLU A 140 -9.06 5.59 -2.62
N ARG A 141 -7.84 5.49 -3.17
CA ARG A 141 -7.28 4.19 -3.55
C ARG A 141 -7.15 3.24 -2.37
N MET A 142 -6.82 3.73 -1.19
CA MET A 142 -6.76 2.91 0.03
C MET A 142 -8.16 2.43 0.45
N LYS A 143 -9.16 3.30 0.41
CA LYS A 143 -10.56 2.94 0.68
C LYS A 143 -11.07 1.89 -0.30
N ASN A 144 -10.79 2.05 -1.60
CA ASN A 144 -11.21 1.11 -2.64
C ASN A 144 -10.50 -0.25 -2.52
N ARG A 145 -9.28 -0.30 -1.98
CA ARG A 145 -8.57 -1.55 -1.66
C ARG A 145 -9.06 -2.23 -0.39
N GLN A 146 -9.76 -1.51 0.49
CA GLN A 146 -10.44 -2.06 1.67
C GLN A 146 -11.88 -2.50 1.36
N GLY A 147 -12.21 -2.78 0.09
CA GLY A 147 -13.50 -3.36 -0.32
C GLY A 147 -13.88 -4.60 0.51
N PRO A 148 -15.18 -4.93 0.60
CA PRO A 148 -15.74 -5.77 1.66
C PRO A 148 -14.96 -7.08 1.83
N PRO A 149 -14.72 -7.52 3.08
CA PRO A 149 -14.06 -8.80 3.35
C PRO A 149 -14.80 -9.87 2.55
N GLY A 150 -14.03 -10.65 1.78
CA GLY A 150 -14.52 -11.55 0.73
C GLY A 150 -15.87 -12.18 1.05
N GLY A 151 -16.79 -12.06 0.09
CA GLY A 151 -18.18 -12.48 0.19
C GLY A 151 -18.33 -13.84 0.86
N ALA A 152 -19.09 -13.84 1.95
CA ALA A 152 -19.86 -14.99 2.36
C ALA A 152 -21.13 -15.00 1.50
N GLU A 153 -21.15 -15.87 0.49
CA GLU A 153 -22.36 -16.48 -0.05
C GLU A 153 -22.15 -18.00 -0.04
#